data_AF-A0AAD2FML5-F1
#
_entry.id   AF-A0AAD2FML5-F1
#
_cell.length_a   1.000
_cell.length_b   1.000
_cell.length_c   1.000
_cell.angle_alpha   90.00
_cell.angle_beta   90.00
_cell.angle_gamma   90.00
#
_symmetry.space_group_name_H-M   'P 1'
#
loop_
_entity.id
_entity.type
_entity.pdbx_description
1 polymer ?
#
loop_
_entity_poly.entity_id
_entity_poly.type
_entity_poly.pdbx_seq_one_letter_code
_entity_poly.pdbx_strand_id
1 'polypeptide(L)'
;MEQEVLEDIASRLSERYRKEAPLTIQRGDVHEYLGVTIDFSEKGKVKFSMDDYVDRLLEEAPEDMKGLATSPAANHLFQVKDEPVLLDSKRAELFHHITAKRLYLCKRVRGDLMTAVAFLTTRVSKPDEDDYAKLGRSIKKIFESYQVHAPDN
;
A
#
# COMPACT_ATOMS: atom_id res chain seq x y z
N MET A 1 -26.51 -4.68 13.85
CA MET A 1 -26.73 -3.63 14.86
C MET A 1 -27.85 -2.76 14.36
N GLU A 2 -28.81 -2.42 15.21
CA GLU A 2 -29.93 -1.58 14.81
C GLU A 2 -29.44 -0.15 14.52
N GLN A 3 -29.97 0.45 13.46
CA GLN A 3 -29.54 1.76 12.97
C GLN A 3 -29.71 2.86 14.04
N GLU A 4 -30.74 2.75 14.88
CA GLU A 4 -31.00 3.68 15.97
C GLU A 4 -29.85 3.76 16.99
N VAL A 5 -29.21 2.63 17.31
CA VAL A 5 -28.06 2.58 18.21
C VAL A 5 -26.86 3.30 17.60
N LEU A 6 -26.65 3.15 16.28
CA LEU A 6 -25.58 3.86 15.56
C LEU A 6 -25.79 5.38 15.57
N GLU A 7 -27.03 5.83 15.40
CA GLU A 7 -27.37 7.26 15.46
C GLU A 7 -27.16 7.85 16.86
N ASP A 8 -27.54 7.14 17.92
CA ASP A 8 -27.28 7.58 19.31
C ASP A 8 -25.78 7.75 19.55
N ILE A 9 -24.97 6.77 19.16
CA ILE A 9 -23.51 6.83 19.30
C ILE A 9 -22.95 8.03 18.53
N ALA A 10 -23.37 8.23 17.27
CA ALA A 10 -22.91 9.34 16.44
C ALA A 10 -23.30 10.70 17.02
N SER A 11 -24.51 10.82 17.59
CA SER A 11 -24.98 12.02 18.28
C SER A 11 -24.12 12.34 19.51
N ARG A 12 -23.88 11.36 20.37
CA ARG A 12 -23.07 11.52 21.59
C ARG A 12 -21.62 11.89 21.28
N LEU A 13 -21.03 11.29 20.25
CA LEU A 13 -19.70 11.66 19.77
C LEU A 13 -19.70 13.10 19.24
N SER A 14 -20.70 13.47 18.46
CA SER A 14 -20.83 14.82 17.90
C SER A 14 -20.96 15.85 19.02
N GLU A 15 -21.81 15.63 20.02
CA GLU A 15 -21.98 16.54 21.14
C GLU A 15 -20.67 16.77 21.91
N ARG A 16 -19.91 15.69 22.13
CA ARG A 16 -18.65 15.73 22.88
C ARG A 16 -17.52 16.43 22.12
N TYR A 17 -17.38 16.16 20.82
CA TYR A 17 -16.17 16.55 20.05
C TYR A 17 -16.38 17.68 19.03
N ARG A 18 -17.62 18.12 18.77
CA ARG A 18 -17.92 19.20 17.80
C ARG A 18 -17.30 20.57 18.11
N LYS A 19 -16.73 20.76 19.31
CA LYS A 19 -16.14 22.04 19.74
C LYS A 19 -14.91 22.41 18.92
N GLU A 20 -14.18 21.42 18.40
CA GLU A 20 -12.95 21.64 17.63
C GLU A 20 -13.23 21.66 16.12
N ALA A 21 -14.01 20.69 15.63
CA ALA A 21 -14.48 20.64 14.25
C ALA A 21 -15.75 19.78 14.14
N PRO A 22 -16.63 20.02 13.15
CA PRO A 22 -17.74 19.13 12.85
C PRO A 22 -17.26 17.71 12.57
N LEU A 23 -17.93 16.70 13.12
CA LEU A 23 -17.63 15.31 12.81
C LEU A 23 -18.13 14.95 11.41
N THR A 24 -17.27 14.30 10.63
CA THR A 24 -17.67 13.64 9.38
C THR A 24 -18.24 12.27 9.72
N ILE A 25 -19.52 12.03 9.40
CA ILE A 25 -20.20 10.76 9.63
C ILE A 25 -20.53 10.14 8.28
N GLN A 26 -20.08 8.91 8.05
CA GLN A 26 -20.44 8.10 6.89
C GLN A 26 -21.32 6.93 7.35
N ARG A 27 -22.33 6.57 6.53
CA ARG A 27 -23.27 5.49 6.78
C ARG A 27 -23.35 4.60 5.53
N GLY A 28 -23.76 3.36 5.74
CA GLY A 28 -23.81 2.34 4.69
C GLY A 28 -22.78 1.25 4.95
N ASP A 29 -22.64 0.34 4.00
CA ASP A 29 -21.76 -0.82 4.14
C ASP A 29 -20.34 -0.58 3.60
N VAL A 30 -20.15 0.47 2.81
CA VAL A 30 -18.85 0.82 2.21
C VAL A 30 -18.39 2.16 2.76
N HIS A 31 -17.17 2.20 3.28
CA HIS A 31 -16.55 3.37 3.87
C HIS A 31 -15.19 3.65 3.26
N GLU A 32 -14.85 4.93 3.12
CA GLU A 32 -13.52 5.35 2.72
C GLU A 32 -12.82 6.07 3.90
N TYR A 33 -11.62 5.61 4.24
CA TYR A 33 -10.78 6.27 5.23
C TYR A 33 -9.31 6.22 4.84
N LEU A 34 -8.70 7.40 4.68
CA LEU A 34 -7.28 7.56 4.31
C LEU A 34 -6.90 6.75 3.05
N GLY A 35 -7.77 6.73 2.04
CA GLY A 35 -7.56 5.99 0.79
C GLY A 35 -7.62 4.47 0.96
N VAL A 36 -8.20 3.97 2.05
CA VAL A 36 -8.60 2.57 2.23
C VAL A 36 -10.10 2.46 2.08
N THR A 37 -10.55 1.58 1.20
CA THR A 37 -11.95 1.17 1.08
C THR A 37 -12.20 0.02 2.05
N ILE A 38 -13.20 0.18 2.91
CA ILE A 38 -13.63 -0.79 3.91
C ILE A 38 -15.05 -1.21 3.56
N ASP A 39 -15.23 -2.45 3.09
CA ASP A 39 -16.50 -2.97 2.58
C ASP A 39 -17.05 -4.09 3.48
N PHE A 40 -18.22 -3.84 4.05
CA PHE A 40 -19.02 -4.72 4.92
C PHE A 40 -20.25 -5.31 4.21
N SER A 41 -20.41 -5.12 2.90
CA SER A 41 -21.60 -5.57 2.14
C SER A 41 -21.84 -7.08 2.22
N GLU A 42 -20.79 -7.86 2.48
CA GLU A 42 -20.87 -9.30 2.65
C GLU A 42 -20.96 -9.68 4.13
N LYS A 43 -22.11 -10.26 4.53
CA LYS A 43 -22.37 -10.64 5.92
C LYS A 43 -21.25 -11.52 6.49
N GLY A 44 -20.69 -11.09 7.61
CA GLY A 44 -19.65 -11.82 8.34
C GLY A 44 -18.24 -11.65 7.77
N LYS A 45 -18.06 -10.78 6.78
CA LYS A 45 -16.75 -10.43 6.22
C LYS A 45 -16.56 -8.93 6.21
N VAL A 46 -15.30 -8.53 6.16
CA VAL A 46 -14.88 -7.16 5.84
C VAL A 46 -13.77 -7.25 4.81
N LYS A 47 -13.86 -6.47 3.74
CA LYS A 47 -12.84 -6.39 2.69
C LYS A 47 -12.15 -5.03 2.80
N PHE A 48 -10.82 -5.06 2.77
CA PHE A 48 -10.00 -3.85 2.75
C PHE A 48 -9.29 -3.79 1.40
N SER A 49 -9.51 -2.73 0.63
CA SER A 49 -8.81 -2.51 -0.63
C SER A 49 -8.27 -1.09 -0.75
N MET A 50 -7.34 -0.91 -1.70
CA MET A 50 -6.71 0.37 -2.00
C MET A 50 -6.43 0.44 -3.51
N ASP A 51 -7.40 0.07 -4.32
CA ASP A 51 -7.23 -0.21 -5.76
C ASP A 51 -6.73 1.04 -6.51
N ASP A 52 -7.37 2.21 -6.31
CA ASP A 52 -6.92 3.51 -6.83
C ASP A 52 -5.50 3.91 -6.40
N TYR A 53 -5.04 3.40 -5.25
CA TYR A 53 -3.67 3.63 -4.78
C TYR A 53 -2.68 2.71 -5.50
N VAL A 54 -3.08 1.46 -5.72
CA VAL A 54 -2.30 0.48 -6.46
C VAL A 54 -2.18 0.91 -7.91
N ASP A 55 -3.25 1.35 -8.57
CA ASP A 55 -3.23 1.87 -9.94
C ASP A 55 -2.19 2.97 -10.10
N ARG A 56 -2.26 4.02 -9.29
CA ARG A 56 -1.30 5.12 -9.31
C ARG A 56 0.13 4.69 -9.00
N LEU A 57 0.32 3.71 -8.09
CA LEU A 57 1.64 3.16 -7.81
C LEU A 57 2.22 2.41 -9.01
N LEU A 58 1.38 1.67 -9.75
CA LEU A 58 1.80 0.92 -10.93
C LEU A 58 2.01 1.81 -12.15
N GLU A 59 1.25 2.90 -12.29
CA GLU A 59 1.44 3.93 -13.33
C GLU A 59 2.76 4.69 -13.16
N GLU A 60 3.15 4.99 -11.92
CA GLU A 60 4.42 5.66 -11.63
C GLU A 60 5.64 4.72 -11.66
N ALA A 61 5.41 3.41 -11.62
CA ALA A 61 6.48 2.43 -11.66
C ALA A 61 7.12 2.41 -13.07
N PRO A 62 8.47 2.42 -13.18
CA PRO A 62 9.16 2.29 -14.45
C PRO A 62 8.79 1.03 -15.24
N GLU A 63 8.87 1.12 -16.56
CA GLU A 63 8.59 0.00 -17.46
C GLU A 63 9.41 -1.26 -17.17
N ASP A 64 10.68 -1.12 -16.75
CA ASP A 64 11.55 -2.25 -16.41
C ASP A 64 11.21 -2.93 -15.07
N MET A 65 10.34 -2.29 -14.27
CA MET A 65 9.70 -2.88 -13.10
C MET A 65 8.37 -3.57 -13.41
N LYS A 66 7.84 -3.47 -14.64
CA LYS A 66 6.67 -4.25 -15.05
C LYS A 66 7.04 -5.72 -15.28
N GLY A 67 6.07 -6.60 -15.06
CA GLY A 67 6.22 -8.04 -15.25
C GLY A 67 5.72 -8.83 -14.05
N LEU A 68 6.09 -10.11 -14.00
CA LEU A 68 5.58 -11.07 -13.02
C LEU A 68 6.70 -11.53 -12.08
N ALA A 69 6.35 -11.74 -10.81
CA ALA A 69 7.24 -12.35 -9.84
C ALA A 69 6.42 -13.19 -8.85
N THR A 70 6.83 -14.44 -8.66
CA THR A 70 6.09 -15.40 -7.81
C THR A 70 6.03 -14.97 -6.34
N SER A 71 7.01 -14.20 -5.86
CA SER A 71 7.13 -13.73 -4.48
C SER A 71 7.61 -12.26 -4.40
N PRO A 72 7.19 -11.49 -3.37
CA PRO A 72 7.63 -10.11 -3.14
C PRO A 72 9.14 -9.94 -2.95
N ALA A 73 9.81 -10.98 -2.47
CA ALA A 73 11.23 -11.01 -2.15
C ALA A 73 11.87 -12.28 -2.68
N ALA A 74 13.13 -12.18 -3.14
CA ALA A 74 13.96 -13.33 -3.46
C ALA A 74 14.73 -13.80 -2.22
N ASN A 75 15.32 -15.00 -2.28
CA ASN A 75 16.11 -15.57 -1.17
C ASN A 75 17.31 -14.70 -0.77
N HIS A 76 17.81 -13.88 -1.69
CA HIS A 76 18.92 -12.96 -1.48
C HIS A 76 18.45 -11.54 -1.08
N LEU A 77 17.22 -11.36 -0.57
CA LEU A 77 16.71 -10.04 -0.15
C LEU A 77 17.67 -9.31 0.79
N PHE A 78 18.21 -10.03 1.78
CA PHE A 78 19.08 -9.46 2.81
C PHE A 78 20.57 -9.45 2.45
N GLN A 79 20.94 -9.97 1.28
CA GLN A 79 22.33 -9.95 0.83
C GLN A 79 22.67 -8.55 0.31
N VAL A 80 23.79 -8.00 0.73
CA VAL A 80 24.27 -6.67 0.35
C VAL A 80 25.66 -6.83 -0.24
N LYS A 81 25.94 -6.16 -1.35
CA LYS A 81 27.28 -6.17 -1.96
C LYS A 81 28.23 -5.27 -1.17
N ASP A 82 29.45 -5.73 -0.95
CA ASP A 82 30.49 -4.96 -0.27
C ASP A 82 30.92 -3.72 -1.07
N GLU A 83 30.96 -3.86 -2.40
CA GLU A 83 31.28 -2.78 -3.35
C GLU A 83 30.06 -2.50 -4.26
N PRO A 84 29.06 -1.74 -3.78
CA PRO A 84 27.85 -1.48 -4.54
C PRO A 84 28.05 -0.38 -5.60
N VAL A 85 27.39 -0.54 -6.74
CA VAL A 85 27.21 0.55 -7.71
C VAL A 85 25.97 1.34 -7.28
N LEU A 86 26.18 2.55 -6.78
CA LEU A 86 25.10 3.42 -6.31
C LEU A 86 24.24 3.92 -7.48
N LEU A 87 22.95 4.12 -7.20
CA LEU A 87 22.05 4.76 -8.13
C LEU A 87 22.43 6.25 -8.31
N ASP A 88 22.18 6.78 -9.51
CA ASP A 88 22.20 8.23 -9.73
C ASP A 88 21.06 8.93 -8.95
N SER A 89 21.16 10.25 -8.79
CA SER A 89 20.21 11.04 -7.99
C SER A 89 18.75 10.80 -8.38
N LYS A 90 18.47 10.75 -9.69
CA LYS A 90 17.09 10.60 -10.19
C LYS A 90 16.53 9.23 -9.86
N ARG A 91 17.34 8.17 -10.02
CA ARG A 91 16.93 6.80 -9.66
C ARG A 91 16.86 6.60 -8.15
N ALA A 92 17.71 7.25 -7.37
CA ALA A 92 17.64 7.23 -5.91
C ALA A 92 16.37 7.91 -5.37
N GLU A 93 16.00 9.07 -5.93
CA GLU A 93 14.74 9.76 -5.59
C GLU A 93 13.52 8.91 -5.92
N LEU A 94 13.51 8.30 -7.12
CA LEU A 94 12.46 7.37 -7.53
C LEU A 94 12.38 6.15 -6.58
N PHE A 95 13.53 5.57 -6.23
CA PHE A 95 13.60 4.46 -5.29
C PHE A 95 12.98 4.83 -3.93
N HIS A 96 13.34 6.00 -3.39
CA HIS A 96 12.79 6.51 -2.14
C HIS A 96 11.27 6.70 -2.23
N HIS A 97 10.80 7.37 -3.28
CA HIS A 97 9.37 7.64 -3.54
C HIS A 97 8.54 6.36 -3.61
N ILE A 98 8.92 5.39 -4.46
CA ILE A 98 8.20 4.13 -4.62
C ILE A 98 8.26 3.30 -3.32
N THR A 99 9.40 3.27 -2.63
CA THR A 99 9.54 2.55 -1.36
C THR A 99 8.61 3.12 -0.29
N ALA A 100 8.50 4.46 -0.18
CA ALA A 100 7.60 5.12 0.76
C ALA A 100 6.12 4.81 0.45
N LYS A 101 5.72 4.84 -0.83
CA LYS A 101 4.36 4.47 -1.22
C LYS A 101 4.02 3.03 -0.83
N ARG A 102 4.95 2.11 -1.06
CA ARG A 102 4.77 0.69 -0.70
C ARG A 102 4.71 0.47 0.81
N LEU A 103 5.43 1.27 1.60
CA LEU A 103 5.32 1.25 3.06
C LEU A 103 3.90 1.61 3.52
N TYR A 104 3.27 2.59 2.88
CA TYR A 104 1.89 2.95 3.17
C TYR A 104 0.91 1.80 2.86
N LEU A 105 1.05 1.20 1.68
CA LEU A 105 0.23 0.10 1.19
C LEU A 105 0.37 -1.17 2.04
N CYS A 106 1.61 -1.57 2.37
CA CYS A 106 1.87 -2.83 3.07
C CYS A 106 1.41 -2.83 4.53
N LYS A 107 1.33 -1.65 5.15
CA LYS A 107 0.82 -1.49 6.51
C LYS A 107 -0.71 -1.56 6.60
N ARG A 108 -1.42 -1.52 5.46
CA ARG A 108 -2.89 -1.47 5.39
C ARG A 108 -3.51 -2.71 4.76
N VAL A 109 -3.15 -3.01 3.51
CA VAL A 109 -3.84 -4.04 2.72
C VAL A 109 -2.91 -5.09 2.11
N ARG A 110 -1.60 -4.81 1.99
CA ARG A 110 -0.61 -5.72 1.37
C ARG A 110 0.48 -6.18 2.33
N GLY A 111 0.06 -6.85 3.40
CA GLY A 111 0.98 -7.38 4.43
C GLY A 111 2.05 -8.32 3.87
N ASP A 112 1.78 -9.01 2.75
CA ASP A 112 2.72 -9.87 2.04
C ASP A 112 4.00 -9.13 1.60
N LEU A 113 3.91 -7.84 1.31
CA LEU A 113 5.06 -7.03 0.88
C LEU A 113 5.96 -6.60 2.04
N MET A 114 5.51 -6.74 3.30
CA MET A 114 6.11 -6.06 4.45
C MET A 114 7.58 -6.42 4.65
N THR A 115 7.97 -7.68 4.47
CA THR A 115 9.38 -8.11 4.61
C THR A 115 10.30 -7.42 3.59
N ALA A 116 9.88 -7.37 2.32
CA ALA A 116 10.66 -6.71 1.27
C ALA A 116 10.75 -5.20 1.51
N VAL A 117 9.62 -4.56 1.85
CA VAL A 117 9.57 -3.12 2.11
C VAL A 117 10.41 -2.74 3.32
N ALA A 118 10.33 -3.50 4.42
CA ALA A 118 11.10 -3.23 5.62
C ALA A 118 12.61 -3.23 5.34
N PHE A 119 13.11 -4.20 4.56
CA PHE A 119 14.50 -4.18 4.12
C PHE A 119 14.80 -2.93 3.27
N LEU A 120 14.02 -2.68 2.23
CA LEU A 120 14.27 -1.57 1.29
C LEU A 120 14.19 -0.19 1.96
N THR A 121 13.37 -0.03 3.00
CA THR A 121 13.32 1.23 3.78
C THR A 121 14.64 1.55 4.48
N THR A 122 15.49 0.55 4.76
CA THR A 122 16.83 0.79 5.33
C THR A 122 17.84 1.27 4.29
N ARG A 123 17.50 1.16 2.99
CA ARG A 123 18.40 1.41 1.85
C ARG A 123 18.20 2.78 1.21
N VAL A 124 17.10 3.46 1.53
CA VAL A 124 16.64 4.68 0.83
C VAL A 124 17.63 5.85 0.84
N SER A 125 18.57 5.90 1.79
CA SER A 125 19.57 6.97 1.86
C SER A 125 20.70 6.83 0.85
N LYS A 126 21.07 5.59 0.47
CA LYS A 126 22.15 5.28 -0.49
C LYS A 126 21.81 3.99 -1.25
N PRO A 127 20.72 3.98 -2.04
CA PRO A 127 20.31 2.78 -2.76
C PRO A 127 21.29 2.45 -3.89
N ASP A 128 21.45 1.15 -4.16
CA ASP A 128 22.29 0.63 -5.23
C ASP A 128 21.47 -0.12 -6.31
N GLU A 129 22.15 -0.57 -7.37
CA GLU A 129 21.53 -1.33 -8.45
C GLU A 129 20.85 -2.63 -7.99
N ASP A 130 21.38 -3.28 -6.95
CA ASP A 130 20.81 -4.52 -6.40
C ASP A 130 19.54 -4.24 -5.59
N ASP A 131 19.53 -3.15 -4.81
CA ASP A 131 18.34 -2.62 -4.15
C ASP A 131 17.25 -2.27 -5.15
N TYR A 132 17.61 -1.62 -6.27
CA TYR A 132 16.69 -1.31 -7.35
C TYR A 132 16.08 -2.57 -7.96
N ALA A 133 16.86 -3.62 -8.18
CA ALA A 133 16.36 -4.90 -8.68
C ALA A 133 15.41 -5.59 -7.67
N LYS A 134 15.71 -5.53 -6.37
CA LYS A 134 14.84 -6.03 -5.29
C LYS A 134 13.52 -5.25 -5.23
N LEU A 135 13.55 -3.93 -5.38
CA LEU A 135 12.37 -3.08 -5.52
C LEU A 135 11.55 -3.51 -6.74
N GLY A 136 12.20 -3.67 -7.91
CA GLY A 136 11.55 -4.12 -9.14
C GLY A 136 10.84 -5.46 -8.98
N ARG A 137 11.47 -6.47 -8.37
CA ARG A 137 10.82 -7.77 -8.09
C ARG A 137 9.52 -7.60 -7.29
N SER A 138 9.56 -6.77 -6.27
CA SER A 138 8.40 -6.58 -5.40
C SER A 138 7.25 -5.82 -6.07
N ILE A 139 7.54 -4.91 -7.01
CA ILE A 139 6.55 -4.28 -7.88
C ILE A 139 5.95 -5.29 -8.86
N LYS A 140 6.77 -6.15 -9.47
CA LYS A 140 6.32 -7.25 -10.34
C LYS A 140 5.33 -8.18 -9.62
N LYS A 141 5.52 -8.40 -8.32
CA LYS A 141 4.55 -9.17 -7.52
C LYS A 141 3.20 -8.46 -7.38
N ILE A 142 3.20 -7.13 -7.27
CA ILE A 142 1.96 -6.34 -7.23
C ILE A 142 1.25 -6.46 -8.58
N PHE A 143 1.96 -6.23 -9.70
CA PHE A 143 1.44 -6.40 -11.06
C PHE A 143 0.78 -7.77 -11.27
N GLU A 144 1.48 -8.86 -10.94
CA GLU A 144 0.94 -10.22 -11.05
C GLU A 144 -0.36 -10.39 -10.28
N SER A 145 -0.37 -10.02 -8.98
CA SER A 145 -1.56 -10.19 -8.14
C SER A 145 -2.74 -9.30 -8.56
N TYR A 146 -2.45 -8.14 -9.14
CA TYR A 146 -3.48 -7.17 -9.48
C TYR A 146 -4.14 -7.49 -10.82
N GLN A 147 -3.40 -7.99 -11.81
CA GLN A 147 -3.99 -8.48 -13.07
C GLN A 147 -4.85 -9.74 -12.89
N VAL A 148 -4.54 -10.59 -11.91
CA VAL A 148 -5.31 -11.81 -11.62
C VAL A 148 -6.64 -11.50 -10.90
N HIS A 149 -6.76 -10.34 -10.27
CA HIS A 149 -7.93 -9.92 -9.50
C HIS A 149 -8.57 -8.62 -10.02
N ALA A 150 -8.12 -8.10 -11.16
CA ALA A 150 -8.78 -6.97 -11.81
C ALA A 150 -10.23 -7.39 -12.10
N PRO A 151 -11.22 -6.61 -11.63
CA PRO A 151 -12.62 -6.92 -11.94
C PRO A 151 -12.76 -6.95 -13.46
N ASP A 152 -13.37 -8.02 -13.99
CA ASP A 152 -13.79 -8.06 -15.38
C ASP A 152 -14.60 -6.79 -15.66
N ASN A 153 -14.14 -6.03 -16.64
CA ASN A 153 -14.70 -4.74 -17.06
C ASN A 153 -16.16 -4.88 -17.52
#